data_AF-A0A537TFX6-F1
#
_entry.id   AF-A0A537TFX6-F1
#
_cell.length_a   1.000
_cell.length_b   1.000
_cell.length_c   1.000
_cell.angle_alpha   90.00
_cell.angle_beta   90.00
_cell.angle_gamma   90.00
#
_symmetry.space_group_name_H-M   'P 1'
#
loop_
_entity.id
_entity.type
_entity.pdbx_description
1 polymer ?
#
loop_
_entity_poly.entity_id
_entity_poly.type
_entity_poly.pdbx_seq_one_letter_code
_entity_poly.pdbx_strand_id
1 'polypeptide(L)' 'MAKAIRRGASQGRARSVLADLAEFVETLTRSLFDPYRPELYYMRGPGPKWHAKHDGMPALVRVRAKR' A
#
# COMPACT_ATOMS: atom_id res chain seq x y z
N MET A 1 33.86 33.13 41.73
CA MET A 1 32.97 33.43 40.59
C MET A 1 33.36 32.55 39.40
N ALA A 2 32.81 31.34 39.27
CA ALA A 2 33.14 30.43 38.16
C ALA A 2 31.99 30.45 37.14
N LYS A 3 32.30 30.77 35.88
CA LYS A 3 31.33 30.88 34.78
C LYS A 3 31.07 29.47 34.21
N ALA A 4 29.82 29.01 34.29
CA ALA A 4 29.40 27.74 33.71
C ALA A 4 29.37 27.83 32.17
N ILE A 5 30.12 26.94 31.52
CA ILE A 5 30.15 26.80 30.05
C ILE A 5 28.88 26.06 29.63
N ARG A 6 27.94 26.78 29.01
CA ARG A 6 26.74 26.20 28.38
C ARG A 6 27.16 25.39 27.15
N ARG A 7 27.25 24.07 27.26
CA ARG A 7 27.34 23.16 26.11
C ARG A 7 25.94 22.71 25.70
N GLY A 8 25.64 22.73 24.40
CA GLY A 8 24.77 21.70 23.84
C GLY A 8 23.49 22.09 23.10
N ALA A 9 23.36 23.30 22.52
CA ALA A 9 22.25 23.57 21.60
C ALA A 9 22.33 22.75 20.28
N SER A 10 23.53 22.26 19.91
CA SER A 10 23.78 21.50 18.68
C SER A 10 23.38 20.02 18.78
N GLN A 11 23.32 19.45 19.99
CA GLN A 11 23.04 18.03 20.18
C GLN A 11 21.56 17.69 19.93
N GLY A 12 20.65 18.65 20.11
CA GLY A 12 19.21 18.48 19.80
C GLY A 12 18.93 18.43 18.30
N ARG A 13 19.64 19.24 17.49
CA ARG A 13 19.40 19.32 16.05
C ARG A 13 19.97 18.13 15.26
N ALA A 14 21.11 17.60 15.69
CA ALA A 14 21.62 16.35 15.12
C ALA A 14 20.68 15.16 15.42
N ARG A 15 20.05 15.15 16.59
CA ARG A 15 19.06 14.12 16.96
C ARG A 15 17.75 14.26 16.19
N SER A 16 17.32 15.47 15.85
CA SER A 16 16.12 15.66 15.03
C SER A 16 16.31 15.16 13.60
N VAL A 17 17.45 15.44 12.96
CA VAL A 17 17.73 14.97 11.59
C VAL A 17 17.78 13.44 11.51
N LEU A 18 18.34 12.78 12.53
CA LEU A 18 18.35 11.31 12.61
C LEU A 18 16.94 10.74 12.83
N ALA A 19 16.09 11.43 13.57
CA ALA A 19 14.69 11.04 13.75
C ALA A 19 13.89 11.18 12.45
N ASP A 20 14.07 12.29 11.73
CA ASP A 20 13.42 12.53 10.43
C ASP A 20 13.83 11.46 9.40
N LEU A 21 15.11 11.07 9.38
CA LEU A 21 15.60 10.00 8.50
C LEU A 21 15.02 8.63 8.87
N ALA A 22 14.88 8.33 10.16
CA ALA A 22 14.31 7.07 10.63
C ALA A 22 12.82 6.95 10.24
N GLU A 23 12.06 8.03 10.41
CA GLU A 23 10.64 8.10 10.00
C GLU A 23 10.48 7.94 8.48
N PHE A 24 11.37 8.56 7.71
CA PHE A 24 11.41 8.39 6.25
C PHE A 24 11.69 6.93 5.84
N VAL A 25 12.69 6.28 6.46
CA VAL A 25 13.02 4.89 6.18
C VAL A 25 11.88 3.94 6.56
N GLU A 26 11.22 4.17 7.70
CA GLU A 26 10.05 3.36 8.09
C GLU A 26 8.93 3.49 7.05
N THR A 27 8.63 4.72 6.63
CA THR A 27 7.58 5.01 5.64
C THR A 27 7.89 4.36 4.30
N LEU A 28 9.13 4.48 3.81
CA LEU A 28 9.56 3.83 2.57
C LEU A 28 9.49 2.31 2.67
N THR A 29 9.94 1.73 3.78
CA THR A 29 9.93 0.28 4.00
C THR A 29 8.50 -0.24 3.97
N ARG A 30 7.57 0.42 4.65
CA ARG A 30 6.15 0.06 4.60
C ARG A 30 5.56 0.14 3.20
N SER A 31 5.87 1.18 2.44
CA SER A 31 5.35 1.33 1.08
C SER A 31 5.97 0.35 0.08
N LEU A 32 7.26 0.03 0.24
CA LEU A 32 7.98 -0.83 -0.71
C LEU A 32 7.72 -2.31 -0.49
N PHE A 33 7.57 -2.70 0.78
CA PHE A 33 7.29 -4.09 1.17
C PHE A 33 5.80 -4.32 1.49
N ASP A 34 4.92 -3.38 1.13
CA ASP A 34 3.48 -3.63 1.16
C ASP A 34 3.19 -4.82 0.23
N PRO A 35 2.65 -5.94 0.75
CA PRO A 35 2.37 -7.10 -0.07
C PRO A 35 1.40 -6.69 -1.17
N TYR A 36 1.87 -6.74 -2.43
CA TYR A 36 0.99 -6.59 -3.58
C TYR A 36 -0.14 -7.60 -3.43
N ARG A 37 -1.35 -7.10 -3.17
CA ARG A 37 -2.57 -7.88 -3.00
C ARG A 37 -3.35 -7.91 -4.31
N PRO A 38 -3.04 -8.84 -5.22
CA PRO A 38 -3.77 -8.98 -6.48
C PRO A 38 -5.27 -9.27 -6.24
N GLU A 39 -5.65 -9.73 -5.06
CA GLU A 39 -7.04 -10.04 -4.69
C GLU A 39 -7.96 -8.81 -4.71
N LEU A 40 -7.42 -7.59 -4.68
CA LEU A 40 -8.22 -6.36 -4.88
C LEU A 40 -8.51 -6.07 -6.37
N TYR A 41 -7.61 -6.48 -7.25
CA TYR A 41 -7.63 -6.07 -8.67
C TYR A 41 -8.12 -7.18 -9.60
N TYR A 42 -8.11 -8.43 -9.16
CA TYR A 42 -8.50 -9.59 -9.97
C TYR A 42 -9.88 -10.16 -9.63
N MET A 43 -10.64 -9.56 -8.71
CA MET A 43 -11.99 -10.01 -8.37
C MET A 43 -13.06 -9.42 -9.30
N ARG A 44 -12.82 -9.43 -10.61
CA ARG A 44 -13.89 -9.23 -11.61
C ARG A 44 -14.36 -10.53 -12.26
N GLY A 45 -13.77 -11.66 -11.88
CA GLY A 45 -14.02 -12.94 -12.52
C GLY A 45 -13.68 -12.91 -14.01
N PRO A 46 -13.93 -14.01 -14.73
CA PRO A 46 -13.80 -14.01 -16.17
C PRO A 46 -14.74 -12.98 -16.81
N GLY A 47 -14.17 -12.08 -17.62
CA GLY A 47 -14.97 -11.09 -18.34
C GLY A 47 -15.81 -11.70 -19.47
N PRO A 48 -16.73 -10.94 -20.09
CA PRO A 48 -17.56 -11.44 -21.20
C PRO A 48 -16.76 -12.01 -22.38
N LYS A 49 -15.56 -11.47 -22.64
CA LYS A 49 -14.64 -11.97 -23.67
C LYS A 49 -14.03 -13.34 -23.34
N TRP A 50 -13.95 -13.69 -22.05
CA TRP A 50 -13.53 -15.02 -21.62
C TRP A 50 -14.69 -16.01 -21.78
N HIS A 51 -15.89 -15.64 -21.34
CA HIS A 51 -17.09 -16.46 -21.50
C HIS A 51 -17.39 -16.78 -22.98
N ALA A 52 -17.26 -15.80 -23.90
CA ALA A 52 -17.44 -16.03 -25.33
C ALA A 52 -16.49 -17.09 -25.94
N LYS A 53 -15.36 -17.38 -25.28
CA LYS A 53 -14.37 -18.37 -25.73
C LYS A 53 -14.53 -19.73 -25.04
N HIS A 54 -15.13 -19.77 -23.85
CA HIS A 54 -15.15 -20.93 -22.96
C HIS A 54 -16.56 -21.49 -22.69
N ASP A 55 -17.62 -20.68 -22.83
CA ASP A 55 -19.02 -21.10 -22.66
C ASP A 55 -19.58 -21.79 -23.91
N GLY A 56 -18.78 -22.66 -24.55
CA GLY A 56 -19.25 -23.62 -25.56
C GLY A 56 -20.21 -24.67 -25.01
N MET A 57 -20.66 -24.54 -23.76
CA MET A 57 -21.75 -25.31 -23.15
C MET A 57 -22.97 -24.40 -22.99
N PRO A 58 -24.17 -24.83 -23.39
CA PRO A 58 -25.32 -23.96 -23.54
C PRO A 58 -25.65 -23.28 -22.22
N ALA A 59 -25.46 -21.96 -22.19
CA ALA A 59 -25.92 -21.04 -21.16
C ALA A 59 -27.45 -20.95 -21.15
N LEU A 60 -28.12 -22.09 -20.94
CA LEU A 60 -29.48 -22.11 -20.44
C LEU A 60 -29.39 -21.74 -18.95
N VAL A 61 -30.31 -20.90 -18.46
CA VAL A 61 -30.34 -20.33 -17.11
C VAL A 61 -29.56 -19.01 -16.95
N ARG A 62 -29.96 -18.00 -17.72
CA ARG A 62 -30.14 -16.65 -17.16
C ARG A 62 -31.42 -16.00 -17.68
N VAL A 63 -32.57 -16.64 -17.41
CA VAL A 63 -33.85 -15.92 -17.42
C VAL A 63 -33.85 -14.99 -16.21
N ARG A 64 -33.36 -13.77 -16.39
CA ARG A 64 -33.59 -12.69 -15.44
C ARG A 64 -35.02 -12.23 -15.66
N ALA A 65 -35.96 -12.84 -14.94
CA ALA A 65 -37.27 -12.26 -14.71
C ALA A 65 -37.07 -10.89 -14.05
N LYS A 66 -37.18 -9.83 -14.86
CA LYS A 66 -37.28 -8.45 -14.38
C LYS A 66 -38.71 -8.02 -14.65
N ARG A 67 -39.56 -8.19 -13.64
CA ARG A 67 -40.79 -7.43 -13.48
C ARG A 67 -40.78 -6.91 -12.05
#